data_AF-A0A7Y2D3H1-F1
#
_entry.id   AF-A0A7Y2D3H1-F1
#
_cell.length_a   1.000
_cell.length_b   1.000
_cell.length_c   1.000
_cell.angle_alpha   90.00
_cell.angle_beta   90.00
_cell.angle_gamma   90.00
#
_symmetry.space_group_name_H-M   'P 1'
#
loop_
_entity.id
_entity.type
_entity.pdbx_description
1 polymer ?
#
loop_
_entity_poly.entity_id
_entity_poly.type
_entity_poly.pdbx_seq_one_letter_code
_entity_poly.pdbx_strand_id
1 'polypeptide(L)'
;MAVGIIIHVSVGKEKRTEYFGEEFLRIGSDEISELQIHTPNVPKDRIWLTLEREDGVYRIIDFYDGLELEHNDEPIKRFRAIADGDRITIGNSEIEFSFFSLTSESALITTNREPHQVQFIEEAAIGASATEKRDDAKAFLREFSRELFREISWRTKALWIALFVTVSLGLFYAGYGFYQETKQSRIRIEDQNRVINDLREKIDKTNSELGELNKSNEMVRNIVSLAPNLRVEYGNGVCLIVGVYDLVDRKTGRQLRYPDPEDFENDPYQPPPMEEGIYEVPDTQGLTTEGNGSPVRYDFIGTGFHVGNGFILTNKHVLQPWTEDDLVKQLMSQAGGRAKIRSLTVYFPSYTRAYPLSIKRLGSNQDIAVGFVNAPDIIESIPVLPIDEGDDSRAIGKTVVTMGYPNGPDRLLAMVDDAEAKSINRKFGSSRQALISYLAQSGKILPLTTQGSITDLDGKRIVHDAKTAEGGSGAPLFGQSGKVIGVNFGVFTENNASNLAVPIEYAKRLLDDVGWKTSSLVTKEPEAAASPAKSSVASKAEK
;
A
#
# COMPACT_ATOMS: atom_id res chain seq x y z
N MET A 1 -17.09 -24.55 10.02
CA MET A 1 -16.15 -25.61 10.46
C MET A 1 -15.01 -25.61 9.47
N ALA A 2 -13.76 -25.53 9.92
CA ALA A 2 -12.62 -25.49 9.01
C ALA A 2 -12.51 -26.85 8.32
N VAL A 3 -12.82 -26.90 7.03
CA VAL A 3 -12.69 -28.09 6.19
C VAL A 3 -11.34 -27.94 5.49
N GLY A 4 -10.41 -28.85 5.77
CA GLY A 4 -9.07 -28.83 5.20
C GLY A 4 -8.29 -30.08 5.58
N ILE A 5 -7.12 -30.24 4.98
CA ILE A 5 -6.27 -31.43 5.12
C ILE A 5 -4.92 -31.02 5.70
N ILE A 6 -4.43 -31.81 6.66
CA ILE A 6 -3.09 -31.68 7.21
C ILE A 6 -2.21 -32.69 6.49
N ILE A 7 -1.06 -32.25 5.99
CA ILE A 7 -0.10 -33.09 5.28
C ILE A 7 1.20 -33.10 6.08
N HIS A 8 1.61 -34.30 6.49
CA HIS A 8 2.93 -34.57 7.01
C HIS A 8 3.83 -35.00 5.86
N VAL A 9 4.78 -34.13 5.51
CA VAL A 9 5.77 -34.36 4.48
C VAL A 9 7.06 -34.83 5.15
N SER A 10 7.56 -35.99 4.74
CA SER A 10 8.89 -36.48 5.12
C SER A 10 9.75 -36.56 3.88
N VAL A 11 10.93 -35.93 3.91
CA VAL A 11 11.95 -36.01 2.84
C VAL A 11 13.26 -36.41 3.51
N GLY A 12 13.59 -37.71 3.46
CA GLY A 12 14.73 -38.28 4.17
C GLY A 12 14.66 -38.07 5.68
N LYS A 13 15.51 -37.17 6.22
CA LYS A 13 15.53 -36.83 7.65
C LYS A 13 14.67 -35.63 8.02
N GLU A 14 14.22 -34.85 7.05
CA GLU A 14 13.42 -33.65 7.28
C GLU A 14 11.93 -34.01 7.33
N LYS A 15 11.22 -33.48 8.33
CA LYS A 15 9.78 -33.66 8.51
C LYS A 15 9.13 -32.31 8.68
N ARG A 16 8.04 -32.06 7.95
CA ARG A 16 7.26 -30.82 8.01
C ARG A 16 5.77 -31.13 7.98
N THR A 17 5.01 -30.40 8.77
CA THR A 17 3.54 -30.52 8.84
C THR A 17 2.93 -29.22 8.33
N GLU A 18 2.09 -29.30 7.30
CA GLU A 18 1.38 -28.14 6.76
C GLU A 18 -0.11 -28.41 6.65
N TYR A 19 -0.91 -27.34 6.75
CA TYR A 19 -2.36 -27.37 6.63
C TYR A 19 -2.77 -26.68 5.34
N PHE A 20 -3.66 -27.33 4.59
CA PHE A 20 -4.21 -26.83 3.33
C PHE A 20 -5.73 -26.77 3.44
N GLY A 21 -6.30 -25.63 3.04
CA GLY A 21 -7.74 -25.35 3.06
C GLY A 21 -8.32 -25.02 1.68
N GLU A 22 -7.46 -25.00 0.66
CA GLU A 22 -7.77 -24.66 -0.72
C GLU A 22 -8.63 -25.74 -1.39
N GLU A 23 -9.39 -25.36 -2.42
CA GLU A 23 -10.17 -26.30 -3.25
C GLU A 23 -9.28 -27.12 -4.17
N PHE A 24 -8.13 -26.57 -4.60
CA PHE A 24 -7.14 -27.23 -5.42
C PHE A 24 -5.79 -27.20 -4.71
N LEU A 25 -5.10 -28.33 -4.70
CA LEU A 25 -3.80 -28.48 -4.06
C LEU A 25 -2.85 -29.20 -5.02
N ARG A 26 -1.79 -28.51 -5.43
CA ARG A 26 -0.71 -29.03 -6.28
C ARG A 26 0.54 -29.25 -5.44
N ILE A 27 1.08 -30.45 -5.54
CA ILE A 27 2.30 -30.88 -4.86
C ILE A 27 3.35 -31.12 -5.94
N GLY A 28 4.53 -30.50 -5.83
CA GLY A 28 5.55 -30.59 -6.86
C GLY A 28 6.85 -29.85 -6.52
N SER A 29 7.73 -29.75 -7.52
CA SER A 29 8.95 -28.93 -7.46
C SER A 29 8.79 -27.59 -8.19
N ASP A 30 7.68 -27.38 -8.91
CA ASP A 30 7.37 -26.19 -9.70
C ASP A 30 6.91 -25.00 -8.83
N GLU A 31 7.17 -23.77 -9.30
CA GLU A 31 6.83 -22.50 -8.61
C GLU A 31 5.31 -22.28 -8.47
N ILE A 32 4.50 -22.96 -9.29
CA ILE A 32 3.03 -22.91 -9.23
C ILE A 32 2.42 -23.93 -8.25
N SER A 33 3.23 -24.74 -7.56
CA SER A 33 2.74 -25.74 -6.60
C SER A 33 2.53 -25.11 -5.22
N GLU A 34 1.39 -25.35 -4.60
CA GLU A 34 1.13 -24.87 -3.23
C GLU A 34 2.04 -25.56 -2.20
N LEU A 35 2.37 -26.85 -2.42
CA LEU A 35 3.37 -27.57 -1.64
C LEU A 35 4.60 -27.85 -2.49
N GLN A 36 5.64 -27.03 -2.30
CA GLN A 36 6.88 -27.10 -3.07
C GLN A 36 7.98 -27.90 -2.35
N ILE A 37 8.53 -28.90 -3.03
CA ILE A 37 9.56 -29.79 -2.47
C ILE A 37 10.81 -29.72 -3.34
N HIS A 38 11.90 -29.32 -2.71
CA HIS A 38 13.21 -29.21 -3.34
C HIS A 38 14.06 -30.41 -2.95
N THR A 39 14.17 -31.40 -3.84
CA THR A 39 15.03 -32.57 -3.64
C THR A 39 15.92 -32.79 -4.87
N PRO A 40 17.17 -33.27 -4.70
CA PRO A 40 18.00 -33.68 -5.81
C PRO A 40 17.54 -35.00 -6.48
N ASN A 41 16.66 -35.77 -5.83
CA ASN A 41 16.30 -37.13 -6.24
C ASN A 41 15.07 -37.21 -7.17
N VAL A 42 14.42 -36.10 -7.47
CA VAL A 42 13.21 -36.03 -8.29
C VAL A 42 13.37 -34.91 -9.32
N PRO A 43 12.83 -35.05 -10.56
CA PRO A 43 12.85 -34.00 -11.57
C PRO A 43 12.40 -32.63 -11.05
N LYS A 44 13.20 -31.61 -11.38
CA LYS A 44 12.95 -30.20 -11.06
C LYS A 44 11.86 -29.62 -11.96
N ASP A 45 11.18 -28.60 -11.44
CA ASP A 45 10.22 -27.74 -12.14
C ASP A 45 9.01 -28.48 -12.74
N ARG A 46 8.40 -29.40 -11.98
CA ARG A 46 7.14 -30.06 -12.37
C ARG A 46 6.19 -30.30 -11.21
N ILE A 47 4.89 -30.35 -11.52
CA ILE A 47 3.84 -30.84 -10.62
C ILE A 47 3.88 -32.36 -10.57
N TRP A 48 3.82 -32.94 -9.38
CA TRP A 48 3.84 -34.39 -9.16
C TRP A 48 2.44 -34.95 -8.93
N LEU A 49 1.62 -34.23 -8.15
CA LEU A 49 0.29 -34.64 -7.76
C LEU A 49 -0.63 -33.43 -7.69
N THR A 50 -1.83 -33.55 -8.24
CA THR A 50 -2.89 -32.55 -8.11
C THR A 50 -4.10 -33.15 -7.42
N LEU A 51 -4.56 -32.49 -6.37
CA LEU A 51 -5.70 -32.86 -5.56
C LEU A 51 -6.79 -31.80 -5.70
N GLU A 52 -8.04 -32.23 -5.83
CA GLU A 52 -9.22 -31.37 -5.86
C GLU A 52 -10.16 -31.77 -4.74
N ARG A 53 -10.71 -30.79 -4.03
CA ARG A 53 -11.66 -30.99 -2.95
C ARG A 53 -13.08 -30.95 -3.50
N GLU A 54 -13.74 -32.10 -3.49
CA GLU A 54 -15.15 -32.25 -3.82
C GLU A 54 -15.89 -32.90 -2.64
N ASP A 55 -17.07 -32.38 -2.28
CA ASP A 55 -17.90 -32.89 -1.18
C ASP A 55 -17.18 -33.00 0.18
N GLY A 56 -16.15 -32.18 0.41
CA GLY A 56 -15.37 -32.19 1.65
C GLY A 56 -14.24 -33.23 1.70
N VAL A 57 -13.99 -33.94 0.61
CA VAL A 57 -12.92 -34.95 0.49
C VAL A 57 -11.97 -34.56 -0.64
N TYR A 58 -10.66 -34.69 -0.42
CA TYR A 58 -9.66 -34.47 -1.48
C TYR A 58 -9.56 -35.70 -2.37
N ARG A 59 -9.64 -35.52 -3.68
CA ARG A 59 -9.52 -36.57 -4.71
C ARG A 59 -8.33 -36.29 -5.61
N ILE A 60 -7.62 -37.34 -6.00
CA ILE A 60 -6.47 -37.24 -6.92
C ILE A 60 -6.98 -37.02 -8.35
N ILE A 61 -6.79 -35.83 -8.91
CA ILE A 61 -7.28 -35.50 -10.26
C ILE A 61 -6.24 -35.76 -11.34
N ASP A 62 -4.97 -35.48 -11.03
CA ASP A 62 -3.86 -35.71 -11.95
C ASP A 62 -2.57 -36.07 -11.20
N PHE A 63 -1.72 -36.86 -11.82
CA PHE A 63 -0.42 -37.26 -11.28
C PHE A 63 0.56 -37.52 -12.41
N TYR A 64 1.85 -37.36 -12.12
CA TYR A 64 2.90 -37.55 -13.11
C TYR A 64 3.31 -39.03 -13.22
N ASP A 65 2.97 -39.67 -14.34
CA ASP A 65 3.27 -41.10 -14.62
C ASP A 65 4.78 -41.45 -14.61
N GLY A 66 5.66 -40.45 -14.72
CA GLY A 66 7.11 -40.65 -14.65
C GLY A 66 7.67 -40.77 -13.23
N LEU A 67 6.83 -40.66 -12.20
CA LEU A 67 7.14 -40.95 -10.80
C LEU A 67 6.36 -42.19 -10.38
N GLU A 68 7.04 -43.16 -9.77
CA GLU A 68 6.41 -44.38 -9.21
C GLU A 68 5.62 -44.02 -7.95
N LEU A 69 4.51 -43.29 -8.11
CA LEU A 69 3.65 -42.86 -7.02
C LEU A 69 2.76 -44.01 -6.54
N GLU A 70 2.91 -44.35 -5.27
CA GLU A 70 2.11 -45.38 -4.60
C GLU A 70 1.21 -44.71 -3.55
N HIS A 71 -0.06 -45.10 -3.54
CA HIS A 71 -1.05 -44.70 -2.55
C HIS A 71 -1.39 -45.91 -1.68
N ASN A 72 -0.94 -45.91 -0.42
CA ASN A 72 -1.03 -47.04 0.51
C ASN A 72 -0.49 -48.36 -0.10
N ASP A 73 0.75 -48.33 -0.61
CA ASP A 73 1.44 -49.48 -1.22
C ASP A 73 0.75 -50.05 -2.49
N GLU A 74 -0.18 -49.30 -3.09
CA GLU A 74 -0.83 -49.62 -4.36
C GLU A 74 -0.55 -48.53 -5.40
N PRO A 75 -0.49 -48.86 -6.71
CA PRO A 75 -0.31 -47.85 -7.76
C PRO A 75 -1.44 -46.81 -7.73
N ILE A 76 -1.06 -45.54 -7.79
CA ILE A 76 -2.00 -44.42 -7.73
C ILE A 76 -3.00 -44.46 -8.90
N LYS A 77 -4.25 -44.04 -8.64
CA LYS A 77 -5.33 -43.99 -9.63
C LYS A 77 -6.02 -42.64 -9.58
N ARG A 78 -6.43 -42.13 -10.74
CA ARG A 78 -7.24 -40.91 -10.84
C ARG A 78 -8.59 -41.12 -10.14
N PHE A 79 -9.12 -40.04 -9.57
CA PHE A 79 -10.36 -39.94 -8.80
C PHE A 79 -10.39 -40.75 -7.49
N ARG A 80 -9.24 -41.24 -7.01
CA ARG A 80 -9.17 -41.87 -5.69
C ARG A 80 -9.27 -40.80 -4.61
N ALA A 81 -10.18 -41.01 -3.66
CA ALA A 81 -10.34 -40.15 -2.50
C ALA A 81 -9.22 -40.41 -1.47
N ILE A 82 -8.72 -39.34 -0.87
CA ILE A 82 -7.74 -39.35 0.23
C ILE A 82 -8.52 -39.33 1.54
N ALA A 83 -8.36 -40.38 2.34
CA ALA A 83 -8.93 -40.55 3.67
C ALA A 83 -7.94 -40.14 4.77
N ASP A 84 -8.45 -40.04 5.99
CA ASP A 84 -7.62 -39.80 7.18
C ASP A 84 -6.65 -40.98 7.41
N GLY A 85 -5.36 -40.69 7.49
CA GLY A 85 -4.30 -41.68 7.65
C GLY A 85 -3.73 -42.26 6.35
N ASP A 86 -4.22 -41.83 5.18
CA ASP A 86 -3.67 -42.27 3.89
C ASP A 86 -2.23 -41.76 3.68
N ARG A 87 -1.44 -42.56 2.95
CA ARG A 87 -0.04 -42.29 2.66
C ARG A 87 0.24 -42.36 1.16
N ILE A 88 0.95 -41.37 0.64
CA ILE A 88 1.51 -41.39 -0.71
C ILE A 88 3.03 -41.41 -0.62
N THR A 89 3.65 -42.42 -1.23
CA THR A 89 5.10 -42.59 -1.34
C THR A 89 5.52 -42.41 -2.78
N ILE A 90 6.73 -41.87 -2.98
CA ILE A 90 7.32 -41.70 -4.31
C ILE A 90 8.44 -42.75 -4.48
N GLY A 91 8.09 -43.95 -4.94
CA GLY A 91 9.00 -45.04 -5.32
C GLY A 91 10.29 -45.13 -4.49
N ASN A 92 11.44 -45.16 -5.19
CA ASN A 92 12.77 -45.27 -4.59
C ASN A 92 13.32 -43.97 -3.95
N SER A 93 12.47 -42.95 -3.79
CA SER A 93 12.85 -41.71 -3.12
C SER A 93 12.40 -41.73 -1.66
N GLU A 94 13.17 -41.13 -0.75
CA GLU A 94 12.84 -41.06 0.68
C GLU A 94 11.70 -40.05 0.97
N ILE A 95 10.73 -39.90 0.04
CA ILE A 95 9.64 -38.92 0.12
C ILE A 95 8.34 -39.63 0.46
N GLU A 96 7.72 -39.20 1.55
CA GLU A 96 6.45 -39.71 2.05
C GLU A 96 5.52 -38.56 2.43
N PHE A 97 4.27 -38.65 1.98
CA PHE A 97 3.16 -37.78 2.37
C PHE A 97 2.18 -38.59 3.21
N SER A 98 1.93 -38.19 4.45
CA SER A 98 0.83 -38.72 5.25
C SER A 98 -0.26 -37.65 5.38
N PHE A 99 -1.50 -38.01 5.07
CA PHE A 99 -2.64 -37.11 5.01
C PHE A 99 -3.56 -37.31 6.21
N PHE A 100 -4.04 -36.22 6.81
CA PHE A 100 -4.96 -36.24 7.95
C PHE A 100 -6.11 -35.25 7.69
N SER A 101 -7.34 -35.70 7.86
CA SER A 101 -8.52 -34.85 7.64
C SER A 101 -8.96 -34.17 8.94
N LEU A 102 -9.33 -32.90 8.86
CA LEU A 102 -9.89 -32.14 10.00
C LEU A 102 -11.39 -32.31 10.19
N THR A 103 -12.08 -33.02 9.29
CA THR A 103 -13.49 -33.37 9.50
C THR A 103 -13.60 -34.48 10.53
N SER A 104 -14.26 -34.18 11.66
CA SER A 104 -14.55 -35.14 12.73
C SER A 104 -15.61 -36.16 12.27
N GLU A 105 -15.22 -37.16 11.49
CA GLU A 105 -15.95 -38.41 11.43
C GLU A 105 -15.32 -39.43 12.39
N SER A 106 -15.57 -39.22 13.68
CA SER A 106 -15.81 -40.33 14.59
C SER A 106 -16.90 -39.94 15.57
N ALA A 107 -18.15 -40.01 15.10
CA ALA A 107 -19.31 -40.11 15.98
C ALA A 107 -19.48 -41.54 16.56
N LEU A 108 -18.52 -42.45 16.31
CA LEU A 108 -18.62 -43.87 16.68
C LEU A 108 -17.75 -44.28 17.87
N ILE A 109 -16.81 -43.43 18.34
CA ILE A 109 -15.99 -43.75 19.52
C ILE A 109 -15.93 -42.55 20.47
N THR A 110 -16.89 -42.49 21.40
CA THR A 110 -16.82 -41.64 22.60
C THR A 110 -16.23 -42.44 23.75
N THR A 111 -15.05 -42.07 24.24
CA THR A 111 -14.49 -42.65 25.47
C THR A 111 -15.00 -41.89 26.69
N ASN A 112 -16.07 -42.37 27.31
CA ASN A 112 -16.47 -41.98 28.66
C ASN A 112 -16.15 -43.14 29.62
N ARG A 113 -15.15 -42.97 30.47
CA ARG A 113 -14.94 -43.82 31.66
C ARG A 113 -14.65 -42.89 32.83
N GLU A 114 -15.29 -43.03 33.99
CA GLU A 114 -15.65 -44.25 34.73
C GLU A 114 -16.86 -44.05 35.69
N PRO A 115 -17.36 -45.05 36.44
CA PRO A 115 -17.50 -46.48 36.16
C PRO A 115 -18.89 -46.95 36.66
N HIS A 116 -19.91 -47.10 35.80
CA HIS A 116 -21.16 -47.74 36.22
C HIS A 116 -21.40 -48.98 35.37
N GLN A 117 -21.27 -50.11 36.07
CA GLN A 117 -21.94 -51.39 35.85
C GLN A 117 -22.08 -51.85 34.39
N VAL A 118 -21.27 -52.87 34.10
CA VAL A 118 -21.44 -53.87 33.07
C VAL A 118 -22.93 -54.26 32.92
N GLN A 119 -23.66 -53.62 32.02
CA GLN A 119 -25.05 -53.95 31.71
C GLN A 119 -25.18 -54.93 30.52
N PHE A 120 -24.16 -55.76 30.32
CA PHE A 120 -24.18 -56.91 29.39
C PHE A 120 -24.14 -58.27 30.11
N ILE A 121 -24.28 -58.27 31.44
CA ILE A 121 -24.61 -59.48 32.21
C ILE A 121 -26.08 -59.44 32.69
N GLU A 122 -26.86 -58.41 32.38
CA GLU A 122 -28.29 -58.38 32.75
C GLU A 122 -29.15 -59.22 31.79
N GLU A 123 -28.90 -59.19 30.47
CA GLU A 123 -29.67 -60.01 29.51
C GLU A 123 -29.26 -61.49 29.47
N ALA A 124 -28.02 -61.82 29.86
CA ALA A 124 -27.62 -63.23 30.07
C ALA A 124 -28.02 -63.77 31.46
N ALA A 125 -28.31 -62.89 32.43
CA ALA A 125 -28.81 -63.30 33.76
C ALA A 125 -30.34 -63.34 33.84
N ILE A 126 -31.07 -62.60 32.99
CA ILE A 126 -32.53 -62.62 32.94
C ILE A 126 -33.06 -63.73 32.00
N GLY A 127 -32.24 -64.23 31.06
CA GLY A 127 -32.56 -65.41 30.23
C GLY A 127 -32.15 -66.77 30.81
N ALA A 128 -31.39 -66.79 31.91
CA ALA A 128 -30.92 -68.02 32.58
C ALA A 128 -31.52 -68.22 33.98
N SER A 129 -32.63 -67.53 34.28
CA SER A 129 -33.35 -67.59 35.57
C SER A 129 -34.55 -68.55 35.57
N ALA A 130 -34.77 -69.29 34.49
CA ALA A 130 -35.82 -70.31 34.39
C ALA A 130 -35.21 -71.72 34.28
N THR A 131 -34.60 -72.21 35.36
CA THR A 131 -34.40 -73.66 35.56
C THR A 131 -34.15 -73.94 37.04
N GLU A 132 -34.95 -74.82 37.64
CA GLU A 132 -35.01 -75.22 39.07
C GLU A 132 -33.74 -75.89 39.64
N LYS A 133 -32.52 -75.52 39.20
CA LYS A 133 -31.27 -76.18 39.66
C LYS A 133 -30.18 -75.23 40.19
N ARG A 134 -30.45 -73.93 40.33
CA ARG A 134 -29.47 -72.96 40.89
C ARG A 134 -29.50 -72.87 42.42
N ASP A 135 -30.66 -73.04 43.05
CA ASP A 135 -30.74 -73.04 44.51
C ASP A 135 -30.03 -74.28 45.08
N ASP A 136 -30.14 -75.42 44.40
CA ASP A 136 -29.36 -76.62 44.73
C ASP A 136 -27.86 -76.44 44.47
N ALA A 137 -27.44 -75.75 43.41
CA ALA A 137 -26.01 -75.52 43.14
C ALA A 137 -25.37 -74.48 44.07
N LYS A 138 -26.10 -73.43 44.47
CA LYS A 138 -25.66 -72.46 45.48
C LYS A 138 -25.68 -73.06 46.88
N ALA A 139 -26.73 -73.82 47.23
CA ALA A 139 -26.79 -74.58 48.46
C ALA A 139 -25.65 -75.59 48.49
N PHE A 140 -25.42 -76.34 47.40
CA PHE A 140 -24.30 -77.26 47.26
C PHE A 140 -22.96 -76.55 47.37
N LEU A 141 -22.67 -75.46 46.66
CA LEU A 141 -21.43 -74.70 46.83
C LEU A 141 -21.25 -74.15 48.25
N ARG A 142 -22.34 -73.77 48.92
CA ARG A 142 -22.33 -73.29 50.30
C ARG A 142 -22.13 -74.44 51.30
N GLU A 143 -22.75 -75.59 51.10
CA GLU A 143 -22.52 -76.81 51.88
C GLU A 143 -21.09 -77.31 51.62
N PHE A 144 -20.68 -77.48 50.36
CA PHE A 144 -19.36 -77.96 49.95
C PHE A 144 -18.23 -77.04 50.41
N SER A 145 -18.41 -75.72 50.37
CA SER A 145 -17.43 -74.78 50.92
C SER A 145 -17.38 -74.83 52.45
N ARG A 146 -18.51 -75.06 53.12
CA ARG A 146 -18.60 -75.22 54.58
C ARG A 146 -18.02 -76.55 55.05
N GLU A 147 -18.23 -77.64 54.31
CA GLU A 147 -17.62 -78.96 54.50
C GLU A 147 -16.11 -78.90 54.24
N LEU A 148 -15.68 -78.30 53.13
CA LEU A 148 -14.25 -78.03 52.84
C LEU A 148 -13.61 -77.23 53.98
N PHE A 149 -14.25 -76.16 54.45
CA PHE A 149 -13.73 -75.38 55.58
C PHE A 149 -13.67 -76.17 56.89
N ARG A 150 -14.46 -77.24 57.04
CA ARG A 150 -14.53 -78.06 58.25
C ARG A 150 -13.47 -79.16 58.26
N GLU A 151 -13.11 -79.72 57.10
CA GLU A 151 -12.07 -80.77 56.98
C GLU A 151 -10.64 -80.23 56.80
N ILE A 152 -10.48 -78.95 56.45
CA ILE A 152 -9.16 -78.34 56.30
C ILE A 152 -8.47 -78.17 57.67
N SER A 153 -7.26 -78.72 57.80
CA SER A 153 -6.42 -78.60 58.98
C SER A 153 -6.17 -77.13 59.37
N TRP A 154 -6.02 -76.85 60.66
CA TRP A 154 -5.76 -75.48 61.16
C TRP A 154 -4.52 -74.81 60.51
N ARG A 155 -3.51 -75.61 60.13
CA ARG A 155 -2.29 -75.13 59.46
C ARG A 155 -2.58 -74.55 58.07
N THR A 156 -3.46 -75.18 57.30
CA THR A 156 -3.82 -74.71 55.95
C THR A 156 -4.66 -73.43 56.00
N LYS A 157 -5.50 -73.26 57.03
CA LYS A 157 -6.25 -72.02 57.27
C LYS A 157 -5.31 -70.84 57.58
N ALA A 158 -4.30 -71.07 58.43
CA ALA A 158 -3.30 -70.06 58.73
C ALA A 158 -2.51 -69.64 57.48
N LEU A 159 -2.20 -70.59 56.58
CA LEU A 159 -1.48 -70.34 55.34
C LEU A 159 -2.30 -69.48 54.35
N TRP A 160 -3.62 -69.73 54.24
CA TRP A 160 -4.51 -68.89 53.45
C TRP A 160 -4.69 -67.47 54.01
N ILE A 161 -4.76 -67.32 55.33
CA ILE A 161 -4.82 -66.00 55.97
C ILE A 161 -3.51 -65.23 55.72
N ALA A 162 -2.36 -65.88 55.87
CA ALA A 162 -1.07 -65.26 55.57
C ALA A 162 -0.98 -64.82 54.10
N LEU A 163 -1.36 -65.69 53.16
CA LEU A 163 -1.41 -65.37 51.74
C LEU A 163 -2.34 -64.17 51.47
N PHE A 164 -3.52 -64.15 52.08
CA PHE A 164 -4.49 -63.06 51.91
C PHE A 164 -3.95 -61.74 52.44
N VAL A 165 -3.28 -61.75 53.60
CA VAL A 165 -2.63 -60.56 54.17
C VAL A 165 -1.51 -60.07 53.27
N THR A 166 -0.65 -60.96 52.76
CA THR A 166 0.45 -60.59 51.85
C THR A 166 -0.07 -60.00 50.54
N VAL A 167 -1.10 -60.60 49.94
CA VAL A 167 -1.72 -60.08 48.71
C VAL A 167 -2.39 -58.73 48.97
N SER A 168 -3.09 -58.58 50.10
CA SER A 168 -3.73 -57.32 50.48
C SER A 168 -2.71 -56.20 50.71
N LEU A 169 -1.58 -56.50 51.37
CA LEU A 169 -0.49 -55.54 51.54
C LEU A 169 0.14 -55.15 50.19
N GLY A 170 0.34 -56.13 49.29
CA GLY A 170 0.88 -55.88 47.96
C GLY A 170 -0.03 -54.97 47.12
N LEU A 171 -1.35 -55.22 47.15
CA LEU A 171 -2.34 -54.37 46.48
C LEU A 171 -2.39 -52.97 47.09
N PHE A 172 -2.31 -52.85 48.41
CA PHE A 172 -2.29 -51.55 49.08
C PHE A 172 -1.04 -50.75 48.75
N TYR A 173 0.13 -51.40 48.70
CA TYR A 173 1.39 -50.77 48.31
C TYR A 173 1.37 -50.30 46.84
N ALA A 174 0.88 -51.15 45.93
CA ALA A 174 0.72 -50.78 44.53
C ALA A 174 -0.29 -49.63 44.34
N GLY A 175 -1.42 -49.67 45.03
CA GLY A 175 -2.42 -48.61 45.01
C GLY A 175 -1.90 -47.29 45.57
N TYR A 176 -1.10 -47.33 46.64
CA TYR A 176 -0.47 -46.15 47.21
C TYR A 176 0.59 -45.55 46.27
N GLY A 177 1.41 -46.39 45.62
CA GLY A 177 2.37 -45.95 44.61
C GLY A 177 1.69 -45.26 43.43
N PHE A 178 0.63 -45.87 42.89
CA PHE A 178 -0.16 -45.31 41.81
C PHE A 178 -0.86 -44.00 42.21
N TYR A 179 -1.36 -43.90 43.45
CA TYR A 179 -1.97 -42.69 43.98
C TYR A 179 -0.96 -41.53 44.10
N GLN A 180 0.26 -41.81 44.54
CA GLN A 180 1.31 -40.79 44.63
C GLN A 180 1.76 -40.31 43.24
N GLU A 181 1.93 -41.23 42.29
CA GLU A 181 2.32 -40.91 40.91
C GLU A 181 1.24 -40.09 40.17
N THR A 182 -0.03 -40.43 40.35
CA THR A 182 -1.16 -39.66 39.78
C THR A 182 -1.28 -38.27 40.40
N LYS A 183 -0.94 -38.09 41.68
CA LYS A 183 -0.90 -36.77 42.31
C LYS A 183 0.25 -35.90 41.76
N GLN A 184 1.44 -36.46 41.59
CA GLN A 184 2.57 -35.71 41.04
C GLN A 184 2.41 -35.37 39.55
N SER A 185 1.82 -36.28 38.76
CA SER A 185 1.54 -36.02 37.35
C SER A 185 0.51 -34.90 37.16
N ARG A 186 -0.54 -34.82 37.99
CA ARG A 186 -1.50 -33.69 37.95
C ARG A 186 -0.81 -32.34 38.16
N ILE A 187 0.10 -32.24 39.14
CA ILE A 187 0.86 -31.01 39.40
C ILE A 187 1.74 -30.65 38.20
N ARG A 188 2.45 -31.63 37.62
CA ARG A 188 3.30 -31.41 36.44
C ARG A 188 2.50 -30.94 35.22
N ILE A 189 1.29 -31.47 35.03
CA ILE A 189 0.38 -31.04 33.95
C ILE A 189 -0.10 -29.61 34.18
N GLU A 190 -0.45 -29.23 35.41
CA GLU A 190 -0.82 -27.85 35.74
C GLU A 190 0.33 -26.87 35.48
N ASP A 191 1.56 -27.22 35.87
CA ASP A 191 2.73 -26.39 35.62
C ASP A 191 3.07 -26.30 34.12
N GLN A 192 2.99 -27.41 33.38
CA GLN A 192 3.16 -27.41 31.92
C GLN A 192 2.11 -26.54 31.24
N ASN A 193 0.84 -26.64 31.65
CA ASN A 193 -0.23 -25.82 31.11
C ASN A 193 -0.01 -24.33 31.41
N ARG A 194 0.51 -23.98 32.58
CA ARG A 194 0.88 -22.59 32.90
C ARG A 194 1.99 -22.07 32.00
N VAL A 195 3.05 -22.85 31.81
CA VAL A 195 4.17 -22.48 30.92
C VAL A 195 3.69 -22.35 29.47
N ILE A 196 2.85 -23.27 29.00
CA ILE A 196 2.26 -23.19 27.66
C ILE A 196 1.40 -21.93 27.51
N ASN A 197 0.62 -21.57 28.53
CA ASN A 197 -0.21 -20.36 28.50
C ASN A 197 0.64 -19.08 28.52
N ASP A 198 1.68 -19.00 29.36
CA ASP A 198 2.62 -17.87 29.37
C ASP A 198 3.39 -17.74 28.04
N LEU A 199 3.79 -18.87 27.45
CA LEU A 199 4.42 -18.88 26.13
C LEU A 199 3.45 -18.41 25.05
N ARG A 200 2.20 -18.86 25.07
CA ARG A 200 1.15 -18.38 24.14
C ARG A 200 0.94 -16.88 24.27
N GLU A 201 0.80 -16.37 25.49
CA GLU A 201 0.64 -14.94 25.75
C GLU A 201 1.85 -14.14 25.27
N LYS A 202 3.07 -14.63 25.50
CA LYS A 202 4.30 -14.01 24.97
C LYS A 202 4.37 -14.04 23.45
N ILE A 203 3.96 -15.12 22.80
CA ILE A 203 3.89 -15.22 21.34
C ILE A 203 2.87 -14.23 20.79
N ASP A 204 1.67 -14.17 21.37
CA ASP A 204 0.62 -13.24 20.93
C ASP A 204 1.06 -11.79 21.08
N LYS A 205 1.68 -11.45 22.22
CA LYS A 205 2.25 -10.13 22.44
C LYS A 205 3.36 -9.82 21.42
N THR A 206 4.29 -10.74 21.21
CA THR A 206 5.39 -10.56 20.24
C THR A 206 4.84 -10.41 18.82
N ASN A 207 3.83 -11.19 18.43
CA ASN A 207 3.18 -11.07 17.12
C ASN A 207 2.48 -9.72 16.96
N SER A 208 1.84 -9.20 18.00
CA SER A 208 1.24 -7.86 17.97
C SER A 208 2.30 -6.77 17.81
N GLU A 209 3.39 -6.84 18.56
CA GLU A 209 4.52 -5.89 18.47
C GLU A 209 5.19 -5.96 17.09
N LEU A 210 5.39 -7.16 16.53
CA LEU A 210 5.89 -7.34 15.17
C LEU A 210 4.95 -6.75 14.13
N GLY A 211 3.63 -6.91 14.31
CA GLY A 211 2.63 -6.30 13.45
C GLY A 211 2.68 -4.76 13.47
N GLU A 212 2.85 -4.16 14.64
CA GLU A 212 3.02 -2.71 14.78
C GLU A 212 4.35 -2.22 14.18
N LEU A 213 5.45 -2.95 14.42
CA LEU A 213 6.75 -2.65 13.83
C LEU A 213 6.72 -2.74 12.31
N ASN A 214 6.04 -3.74 11.73
CA ASN A 214 5.92 -3.84 10.28
C ASN A 214 5.12 -2.65 9.70
N LYS A 215 4.00 -2.29 10.32
CA LYS A 215 3.21 -1.10 9.93
C LYS A 215 4.03 0.19 10.01
N SER A 216 4.83 0.35 11.08
CA SER A 216 5.72 1.50 11.25
C SER A 216 6.80 1.55 10.16
N ASN A 217 7.46 0.42 9.88
CA ASN A 217 8.46 0.31 8.83
C ASN A 217 7.88 0.60 7.44
N GLU A 218 6.68 0.10 7.14
CA GLU A 218 5.97 0.43 5.89
C GLU A 218 5.66 1.93 5.80
N MET A 219 5.18 2.56 6.87
CA MET A 219 4.93 4.00 6.91
C MET A 219 6.21 4.81 6.67
N VAL A 220 7.30 4.48 7.35
CA VAL A 220 8.60 5.15 7.18
C VAL A 220 9.09 4.98 5.74
N ARG A 221 9.03 3.77 5.20
CA ARG A 221 9.41 3.49 3.81
C ARG A 221 8.56 4.31 2.83
N ASN A 222 7.25 4.40 3.03
CA ASN A 222 6.36 5.20 2.19
C ASN A 222 6.69 6.69 2.24
N ILE A 223 6.97 7.25 3.43
CA ILE A 223 7.34 8.66 3.59
C ILE A 223 8.67 8.97 2.91
N VAL A 224 9.68 8.11 3.06
CA VAL A 224 11.02 8.32 2.47
C VAL A 224 10.99 8.15 0.95
N SER A 225 10.20 7.20 0.44
CA SER A 225 10.08 6.93 -1.00
C SER A 225 9.10 7.85 -1.74
N LEU A 226 8.28 8.63 -1.02
CA LEU A 226 7.26 9.51 -1.59
C LEU A 226 7.84 10.47 -2.63
N ALA A 227 8.84 11.28 -2.27
CA ALA A 227 9.39 12.29 -3.18
C ALA A 227 10.06 11.69 -4.44
N PRO A 228 10.92 10.65 -4.33
CA PRO A 228 11.44 9.95 -5.50
C PRO A 228 10.36 9.33 -6.39
N ASN A 229 9.35 8.66 -5.81
CA ASN A 229 8.29 8.01 -6.57
C ASN A 229 7.45 9.05 -7.33
N LEU A 230 7.03 10.12 -6.65
CA LEU A 230 6.28 11.21 -7.27
C LEU A 230 7.06 11.88 -8.40
N ARG A 231 8.39 12.04 -8.24
CA ARG A 231 9.25 12.59 -9.30
C ARG A 231 9.27 11.70 -10.54
N VAL A 232 9.34 10.39 -10.38
CA VAL A 232 9.36 9.46 -11.53
C VAL A 232 7.99 9.39 -12.20
N GLU A 233 6.92 9.33 -11.41
CA GLU A 233 5.56 9.13 -11.90
C GLU A 233 4.94 10.40 -12.50
N TYR A 234 5.08 11.52 -11.79
CA TYR A 234 4.42 12.79 -12.13
C TYR A 234 5.36 13.90 -12.57
N GLY A 235 6.68 13.68 -12.55
CA GLY A 235 7.69 14.67 -12.93
C GLY A 235 7.41 15.32 -14.27
N ASN A 236 7.08 14.51 -15.27
CA ASN A 236 6.79 14.99 -16.63
C ASN A 236 5.43 15.69 -16.77
N GLY A 237 4.55 15.58 -15.76
CA GLY A 237 3.26 16.27 -15.69
C GLY A 237 3.36 17.69 -15.14
N VAL A 238 4.49 18.07 -14.54
CA VAL A 238 4.75 19.43 -14.05
C VAL A 238 5.48 20.22 -15.13
N CYS A 239 4.92 21.36 -15.52
CA CYS A 239 5.42 22.20 -16.61
C CYS A 239 5.93 23.56 -16.13
N LEU A 240 6.93 24.09 -16.83
CA LEU A 240 7.40 25.46 -16.69
C LEU A 240 6.54 26.38 -17.56
N ILE A 241 5.89 27.35 -16.94
CA ILE A 241 5.14 28.42 -17.61
C ILE A 241 6.09 29.59 -17.83
N VAL A 242 6.13 30.10 -19.06
CA VAL A 242 6.92 31.25 -19.46
C VAL A 242 6.00 32.21 -20.20
N GLY A 243 5.95 33.45 -19.74
CA GLY A 243 5.16 34.48 -20.37
C GLY A 243 5.89 35.79 -20.51
N VAL A 244 5.40 36.59 -21.44
CA VAL A 244 5.89 37.93 -21.72
C VAL A 244 4.68 38.84 -21.83
N TYR A 245 4.68 39.95 -21.09
CA TYR A 245 3.65 40.98 -21.23
C TYR A 245 4.27 42.34 -21.50
N ASP A 246 3.54 43.14 -22.27
CA ASP A 246 3.87 44.55 -22.47
C ASP A 246 2.85 45.41 -21.70
N LEU A 247 3.30 46.57 -21.24
CA LEU A 247 2.39 47.62 -20.78
C LEU A 247 1.91 48.43 -21.99
N VAL A 248 0.61 48.63 -22.09
CA VAL A 248 -0.02 49.42 -23.17
C VAL A 248 -0.95 50.46 -22.59
N ASP A 249 -1.05 51.62 -23.22
CA ASP A 249 -1.98 52.65 -22.81
C ASP A 249 -3.43 52.17 -22.93
N ARG A 250 -4.27 52.48 -21.93
CA ARG A 250 -5.64 51.96 -21.84
C ARG A 250 -6.56 52.52 -22.92
N LYS A 251 -6.32 53.74 -23.41
CA LYS A 251 -7.19 54.43 -24.37
C LYS A 251 -6.81 54.14 -25.81
N THR A 252 -5.52 54.19 -26.11
CA THR A 252 -4.96 54.09 -27.46
C THR A 252 -4.48 52.69 -27.80
N GLY A 253 -4.18 51.86 -26.79
CA GLY A 253 -3.59 50.54 -26.98
C GLY A 253 -2.15 50.56 -27.48
N ARG A 254 -1.52 51.74 -27.54
CA ARG A 254 -0.09 51.90 -27.90
C ARG A 254 0.80 51.38 -26.77
N GLN A 255 1.97 50.86 -27.13
CA GLN A 255 2.93 50.36 -26.14
C GLN A 255 3.46 51.53 -25.30
N LEU A 256 3.46 51.34 -23.98
CA LEU A 256 4.14 52.24 -23.07
C LEU A 256 5.65 51.98 -23.14
N ARG A 257 6.40 53.08 -23.16
CA ARG A 257 7.85 53.10 -23.33
C ARG A 257 8.47 53.88 -22.19
N TYR A 258 9.70 53.52 -21.84
CA TYR A 258 10.52 54.39 -21.01
C TYR A 258 10.84 55.67 -21.80
N PRO A 259 10.86 56.86 -21.16
CA PRO A 259 11.33 58.07 -21.81
C PRO A 259 12.79 57.91 -22.26
N ASP A 260 13.18 58.62 -23.31
CA ASP A 260 14.55 58.56 -23.81
C ASP A 260 15.50 59.17 -22.77
N PRO A 261 16.62 58.51 -22.40
CA PRO A 261 17.64 59.13 -21.54
C PRO A 261 18.12 60.50 -22.03
N GLU A 262 18.00 60.80 -23.33
CA GLU A 262 18.35 62.11 -23.90
C GLU A 262 17.28 63.20 -23.69
N ASP A 263 16.04 62.83 -23.36
CA ASP A 263 14.97 63.78 -22.96
C ASP A 263 15.08 64.19 -21.48
N PHE A 264 16.02 63.62 -20.72
CA PHE A 264 16.36 64.11 -19.40
C PHE A 264 17.16 65.41 -19.55
N GLU A 265 16.46 66.55 -19.59
CA GLU A 265 17.06 67.82 -19.18
C GLU A 265 17.53 67.64 -17.73
N ASN A 266 18.85 67.48 -17.54
CA ASN A 266 19.45 67.59 -16.21
C ASN A 266 19.05 68.96 -15.67
N ASP A 267 18.21 69.00 -14.65
CA ASP A 267 17.91 70.25 -13.94
C ASP A 267 19.25 70.77 -13.38
N PRO A 268 19.75 71.94 -13.82
CA PRO A 268 21.05 72.47 -13.38
C PRO A 268 21.08 72.81 -11.88
N TYR A 269 19.96 72.68 -11.18
CA TYR A 269 19.85 72.85 -9.72
C TYR A 269 19.75 71.54 -8.94
N GLN A 270 19.76 70.37 -9.59
CA GLN A 270 19.73 69.11 -8.87
C GLN A 270 21.12 68.81 -8.28
N PRO A 271 21.26 68.71 -6.94
CA PRO A 271 22.56 68.45 -6.33
C PRO A 271 23.09 67.09 -6.80
N PRO A 272 24.40 66.96 -7.10
CA PRO A 272 24.98 65.68 -7.46
C PRO A 272 24.77 64.69 -6.30
N PRO A 273 24.48 63.40 -6.61
CA PRO A 273 24.21 62.41 -5.58
C PRO A 273 25.40 62.29 -4.63
N MET A 274 25.14 62.40 -3.33
CA MET A 274 26.15 62.22 -2.30
C MET A 274 26.65 60.76 -2.32
N GLU A 275 27.97 60.57 -2.35
CA GLU A 275 28.60 59.29 -2.07
C GLU A 275 28.23 58.85 -0.64
N GLU A 276 27.21 58.00 -0.52
CA GLU A 276 27.14 56.84 0.38
C GLU A 276 25.76 56.16 0.28
N GLY A 277 25.69 55.06 -0.47
CA GLY A 277 24.86 53.90 -0.11
C GLY A 277 23.33 53.97 -0.22
N ILE A 278 22.71 55.10 -0.58
CA ILE A 278 21.26 55.17 -0.84
C ILE A 278 21.06 55.58 -2.29
N TYR A 279 20.69 54.62 -3.15
CA TYR A 279 20.17 54.93 -4.47
C TYR A 279 18.79 55.55 -4.28
N GLU A 280 18.70 56.88 -4.18
CA GLU A 280 17.45 57.57 -4.51
C GLU A 280 17.20 57.31 -5.99
N VAL A 281 16.17 56.49 -6.25
CA VAL A 281 15.66 56.23 -7.59
C VAL A 281 15.29 57.59 -8.17
N PRO A 282 15.81 57.99 -9.36
CA PRO A 282 15.41 59.24 -9.98
C PRO A 282 13.89 59.29 -10.06
N ASP A 283 13.29 60.45 -9.80
CA ASP A 283 11.85 60.66 -9.94
C ASP A 283 11.47 60.31 -11.39
N THR A 284 10.99 59.08 -11.60
CA THR A 284 10.75 58.55 -12.94
C THR A 284 9.57 59.31 -13.52
N GLN A 285 9.86 60.32 -14.34
CA GLN A 285 8.87 60.92 -15.22
C GLN A 285 8.17 59.78 -15.98
N GLY A 286 6.84 59.78 -15.90
CA GLY A 286 6.00 58.61 -16.18
C GLY A 286 6.17 58.01 -17.57
N LEU A 287 5.72 56.77 -17.72
CA LEU A 287 5.80 56.04 -19.00
C LEU A 287 5.11 56.83 -20.12
N THR A 288 5.74 56.87 -21.29
CA THR A 288 5.26 57.62 -22.46
C THR A 288 4.67 56.66 -23.50
N THR A 289 3.82 57.17 -24.40
CA THR A 289 3.38 56.42 -25.61
C THR A 289 4.10 56.86 -26.88
N GLU A 290 4.96 57.86 -26.77
CA GLU A 290 5.69 58.54 -27.85
C GLU A 290 7.19 58.58 -27.52
N GLY A 291 8.03 58.70 -28.54
CA GLY A 291 9.49 58.60 -28.40
C GLY A 291 10.05 57.23 -28.80
N ASN A 292 11.37 57.16 -28.91
CA ASN A 292 12.11 55.96 -29.37
C ASN A 292 12.57 55.05 -28.23
N GLY A 293 12.24 55.38 -26.99
CA GLY A 293 12.58 54.57 -25.83
C GLY A 293 12.05 53.14 -25.91
N SER A 294 12.72 52.24 -25.20
CA SER A 294 12.40 50.81 -25.24
C SER A 294 11.00 50.54 -24.66
N PRO A 295 10.20 49.66 -25.29
CA PRO A 295 8.89 49.30 -24.77
C PRO A 295 9.03 48.62 -23.42
N VAL A 296 8.15 48.96 -22.48
CA VAL A 296 8.10 48.34 -21.17
C VAL A 296 7.61 46.90 -21.33
N ARG A 297 8.54 45.97 -21.20
CA ARG A 297 8.32 44.53 -21.34
C ARG A 297 8.88 43.81 -20.14
N TYR A 298 8.09 42.89 -19.60
CA TYR A 298 8.50 42.03 -18.52
C TYR A 298 8.30 40.57 -18.91
N ASP A 299 9.31 39.77 -18.59
CA ASP A 299 9.25 38.32 -18.64
C ASP A 299 8.80 37.81 -17.27
N PHE A 300 7.98 36.78 -17.24
CA PHE A 300 7.60 36.09 -16.01
C PHE A 300 7.64 34.60 -16.19
N ILE A 301 7.89 33.92 -15.08
CA ILE A 301 8.01 32.48 -14.99
C ILE A 301 7.11 31.97 -13.88
N GLY A 302 6.63 30.75 -14.05
CA GLY A 302 5.90 30.06 -13.01
C GLY A 302 5.86 28.57 -13.26
N THR A 303 5.25 27.85 -12.35
CA THR A 303 5.01 26.42 -12.47
C THR A 303 3.53 26.19 -12.75
N GLY A 304 3.23 25.15 -13.51
CA GLY A 304 1.88 24.59 -13.60
C GLY A 304 1.95 23.08 -13.67
N PHE A 305 0.81 22.41 -13.58
CA PHE A 305 0.75 20.96 -13.67
C PHE A 305 -0.50 20.46 -14.37
N HIS A 306 -0.35 19.32 -15.04
CA HIS A 306 -1.40 18.69 -15.84
C HIS A 306 -2.36 17.87 -14.99
N VAL A 307 -3.65 18.16 -15.14
CA VAL A 307 -4.75 17.46 -14.43
C VAL A 307 -5.64 16.64 -15.37
N GLY A 308 -5.19 16.40 -16.61
CA GLY A 308 -5.92 15.61 -17.60
C GLY A 308 -6.62 16.46 -18.66
N ASN A 309 -6.90 15.86 -19.81
CA ASN A 309 -7.62 16.46 -20.94
C ASN A 309 -7.05 17.81 -21.42
N GLY A 310 -5.74 18.07 -21.24
CA GLY A 310 -5.15 19.35 -21.65
C GLY A 310 -5.26 20.47 -20.62
N PHE A 311 -5.90 20.23 -19.47
CA PHE A 311 -6.06 21.24 -18.43
C PHE A 311 -4.82 21.34 -17.55
N ILE A 312 -4.42 22.59 -17.28
CA ILE A 312 -3.25 22.93 -16.45
C ILE A 312 -3.72 23.78 -15.28
N LEU A 313 -3.33 23.40 -14.07
CA LEU A 313 -3.51 24.21 -12.87
C LEU A 313 -2.27 25.03 -12.57
N THR A 314 -2.48 26.26 -12.13
CA THR A 314 -1.44 27.18 -11.64
C THR A 314 -2.08 28.26 -10.76
N ASN A 315 -1.30 29.22 -10.26
CA ASN A 315 -1.84 30.38 -9.56
C ASN A 315 -2.37 31.45 -10.54
N LYS A 316 -3.27 32.30 -10.06
CA LYS A 316 -3.79 33.42 -10.85
C LYS A 316 -2.70 34.46 -11.09
N HIS A 317 -1.89 34.78 -10.07
CA HIS A 317 -0.79 35.75 -10.23
C HIS A 317 0.29 35.26 -11.20
N VAL A 318 0.45 33.95 -11.42
CA VAL A 318 1.38 33.42 -12.44
C VAL A 318 0.88 33.80 -13.84
N LEU A 319 -0.43 33.82 -14.08
CA LEU A 319 -1.00 34.22 -15.38
C LEU A 319 -1.24 35.74 -15.49
N GLN A 320 -1.26 36.45 -14.36
CA GLN A 320 -1.48 37.90 -14.25
C GLN A 320 -0.53 38.54 -13.22
N PRO A 321 0.79 38.55 -13.43
CA PRO A 321 1.76 38.99 -12.42
C PRO A 321 1.58 40.47 -12.02
N TRP A 322 1.12 41.31 -12.94
CA TRP A 322 0.86 42.74 -12.72
C TRP A 322 -0.27 43.03 -11.71
N THR A 323 -1.01 42.02 -11.24
CA THR A 323 -2.01 42.22 -10.17
C THR A 323 -1.41 42.16 -8.77
N GLU A 324 -0.19 41.66 -8.63
CA GLU A 324 0.49 41.54 -7.33
C GLU A 324 1.69 42.47 -7.23
N ASP A 325 2.36 42.81 -8.34
CA ASP A 325 3.52 43.72 -8.36
C ASP A 325 3.13 45.19 -8.13
N ASP A 326 3.49 45.75 -6.97
CA ASP A 326 3.14 47.11 -6.57
C ASP A 326 3.81 48.19 -7.43
N LEU A 327 5.04 47.96 -7.91
CA LEU A 327 5.73 48.87 -8.81
C LEU A 327 4.99 48.93 -10.15
N VAL A 328 4.64 47.77 -10.72
CA VAL A 328 3.92 47.71 -12.00
C VAL A 328 2.50 48.30 -11.85
N LYS A 329 1.83 48.10 -10.71
CA LYS A 329 0.55 48.78 -10.41
C LYS A 329 0.71 50.29 -10.39
N GLN A 330 1.74 50.81 -9.74
CA GLN A 330 2.01 52.24 -9.67
C GLN A 330 2.27 52.80 -11.08
N LEU A 331 3.13 52.15 -11.87
CA LEU A 331 3.43 52.54 -13.25
C LEU A 331 2.16 52.55 -14.13
N MET A 332 1.33 51.50 -14.05
CA MET A 332 0.06 51.44 -14.77
C MET A 332 -0.92 52.53 -14.30
N SER A 333 -0.97 52.82 -12.99
CA SER A 333 -1.84 53.87 -12.45
C SER A 333 -1.41 55.27 -12.89
N GLN A 334 -0.12 55.56 -12.88
CA GLN A 334 0.44 56.85 -13.28
C GLN A 334 0.32 57.08 -14.80
N ALA A 335 0.63 56.06 -15.61
CA ALA A 335 0.64 56.16 -17.06
C ALA A 335 -0.73 55.87 -17.72
N GLY A 336 -1.77 55.56 -16.93
CA GLY A 336 -3.05 55.10 -17.48
C GLY A 336 -2.94 53.80 -18.29
N GLY A 337 -1.96 52.96 -17.94
CA GLY A 337 -1.63 51.72 -18.63
C GLY A 337 -2.49 50.52 -18.26
N ARG A 338 -2.43 49.49 -19.09
CA ARG A 338 -2.92 48.13 -18.82
C ARG A 338 -1.89 47.12 -19.33
N ALA A 339 -1.76 46.00 -18.65
CA ALA A 339 -0.93 44.91 -19.14
C ALA A 339 -1.64 44.13 -20.28
N LYS A 340 -0.85 43.70 -21.27
CA LYS A 340 -1.29 42.81 -22.34
C LYS A 340 -0.28 41.68 -22.50
N ILE A 341 -0.74 40.44 -22.32
CA ILE A 341 0.05 39.25 -22.60
C ILE A 341 0.38 39.22 -24.11
N ARG A 342 1.68 39.15 -24.41
CA ARG A 342 2.21 38.99 -25.77
C ARG A 342 2.38 37.52 -26.12
N SER A 343 2.96 36.75 -25.21
CA SER A 343 3.23 35.33 -25.38
C SER A 343 3.02 34.63 -24.05
N LEU A 344 2.39 33.47 -24.09
CA LEU A 344 2.21 32.60 -22.92
C LEU A 344 2.37 31.15 -23.39
N THR A 345 3.43 30.53 -22.91
CA THR A 345 3.86 29.21 -23.37
C THR A 345 4.21 28.31 -22.19
N VAL A 346 4.00 27.01 -22.34
CA VAL A 346 4.44 25.99 -21.38
C VAL A 346 5.51 25.09 -21.98
N TYR A 347 6.41 24.64 -21.14
CA TYR A 347 7.44 23.65 -21.44
C TYR A 347 7.25 22.46 -20.51
N PHE A 348 7.03 21.28 -21.08
CA PHE A 348 6.97 20.02 -20.34
C PHE A 348 8.34 19.35 -20.35
N PRO A 349 8.74 18.67 -19.27
CA PRO A 349 9.93 17.83 -19.27
C PRO A 349 9.90 16.80 -20.40
N SER A 350 11.09 16.46 -20.92
CA SER A 350 11.27 15.51 -22.03
C SER A 350 10.73 15.95 -23.40
N TYR A 351 10.04 17.09 -23.50
CA TYR A 351 9.58 17.64 -24.79
C TYR A 351 10.41 18.85 -25.20
N THR A 352 10.81 18.89 -26.47
CA THR A 352 11.73 19.90 -27.00
C THR A 352 11.04 21.19 -27.46
N ARG A 353 9.71 21.14 -27.67
CA ARG A 353 8.91 22.29 -28.14
C ARG A 353 8.07 22.90 -27.03
N ALA A 354 7.89 24.22 -27.11
CA ALA A 354 6.96 24.96 -26.28
C ALA A 354 5.52 24.81 -26.81
N TYR A 355 4.54 24.84 -25.93
CA TYR A 355 3.12 24.80 -26.30
C TYR A 355 2.42 26.09 -25.86
N PRO A 356 1.55 26.68 -26.70
CA PRO A 356 0.79 27.86 -26.31
C PRO A 356 -0.22 27.50 -25.21
N LEU A 357 -0.23 28.30 -24.15
CA LEU A 357 -1.16 28.14 -23.03
C LEU A 357 -2.30 29.16 -23.17
N SER A 358 -3.53 28.67 -23.16
CA SER A 358 -4.74 29.50 -23.18
C SER A 358 -5.35 29.59 -21.78
N ILE A 359 -5.76 30.78 -21.36
CA ILE A 359 -6.44 30.96 -20.08
C ILE A 359 -7.91 30.56 -20.24
N LYS A 360 -8.40 29.56 -19.49
CA LYS A 360 -9.81 29.15 -19.52
C LYS A 360 -10.62 29.83 -18.43
N ARG A 361 -10.09 29.84 -17.21
CA ARG A 361 -10.78 30.38 -16.04
C ARG A 361 -9.77 30.92 -15.04
N LEU A 362 -10.10 32.04 -14.43
CA LEU A 362 -9.35 32.64 -13.34
C LEU A 362 -10.19 32.59 -12.07
N GLY A 363 -9.55 32.30 -10.94
CA GLY A 363 -10.18 32.37 -9.63
C GLY A 363 -10.61 33.80 -9.28
N SER A 364 -11.80 33.92 -8.68
CA SER A 364 -12.34 35.19 -8.21
C SER A 364 -11.64 35.64 -6.93
N ASN A 365 -11.73 34.80 -5.88
CA ASN A 365 -11.31 35.15 -4.53
C ASN A 365 -9.99 34.49 -4.12
N GLN A 366 -9.67 33.32 -4.71
CA GLN A 366 -8.46 32.58 -4.40
C GLN A 366 -7.50 32.65 -5.58
N ASP A 367 -6.21 32.59 -5.27
CA ASP A 367 -5.13 32.70 -6.24
C ASP A 367 -4.91 31.38 -7.01
N ILE A 368 -5.90 30.98 -7.80
CA ILE A 368 -5.87 29.79 -8.64
C ILE A 368 -6.33 30.16 -10.05
N ALA A 369 -5.74 29.54 -11.06
CA ALA A 369 -6.17 29.63 -12.43
C ALA A 369 -6.13 28.27 -13.15
N VAL A 370 -7.02 28.14 -14.12
CA VAL A 370 -7.09 26.99 -15.03
C VAL A 370 -6.68 27.46 -16.41
N GLY A 371 -5.55 26.92 -16.88
CA GLY A 371 -5.09 27.01 -18.25
C GLY A 371 -5.46 25.78 -19.07
N PHE A 372 -5.33 25.91 -20.39
CA PHE A 372 -5.55 24.82 -21.33
C PHE A 372 -4.49 24.83 -22.41
N VAL A 373 -3.97 23.65 -22.69
CA VAL A 373 -2.97 23.40 -23.72
C VAL A 373 -3.59 22.48 -24.77
N ASN A 374 -3.62 22.94 -26.01
CA ASN A 374 -4.04 22.11 -27.13
C ASN A 374 -2.80 21.40 -27.71
N ALA A 375 -2.53 20.19 -27.24
CA ALA A 375 -1.38 19.39 -27.68
C ALA A 375 -1.79 17.92 -27.86
N PRO A 376 -2.65 17.59 -28.84
CA PRO A 376 -3.19 16.24 -29.01
C PRO A 376 -2.09 15.18 -29.17
N ASP A 377 -0.96 15.57 -29.79
CA ASP A 377 0.16 14.65 -30.05
C ASP A 377 0.87 14.13 -28.79
N ILE A 378 0.79 14.86 -27.67
CA ILE A 378 1.56 14.53 -26.46
C ILE A 378 0.72 14.47 -25.18
N ILE A 379 -0.55 14.88 -25.24
CA ILE A 379 -1.34 15.04 -24.01
C ILE A 379 -1.67 13.70 -23.34
N GLU A 380 -1.75 12.62 -24.13
CA GLU A 380 -1.95 11.26 -23.63
C GLU A 380 -0.69 10.68 -22.96
N SER A 381 0.50 11.16 -23.35
CA SER A 381 1.79 10.72 -22.78
C SER A 381 2.26 11.58 -21.60
N ILE A 382 1.60 12.70 -21.31
CA ILE A 382 1.89 13.52 -20.13
C ILE A 382 1.13 12.93 -18.92
N PRO A 383 1.82 12.59 -17.82
CA PRO A 383 1.17 12.13 -16.60
C PRO A 383 0.08 13.08 -16.10
N VAL A 384 -1.02 12.50 -15.62
CA VAL A 384 -2.11 13.25 -15.00
C VAL A 384 -1.90 13.24 -13.50
N LEU A 385 -1.72 14.41 -12.90
CA LEU A 385 -1.54 14.51 -11.46
C LEU A 385 -2.87 14.27 -10.74
N PRO A 386 -2.95 13.28 -9.83
CA PRO A 386 -4.18 12.97 -9.12
C PRO A 386 -4.50 14.07 -8.12
N ILE A 387 -5.73 14.59 -8.21
CA ILE A 387 -6.26 15.58 -7.25
C ILE A 387 -6.82 14.85 -6.05
N ASP A 388 -6.53 15.35 -4.85
CA ASP A 388 -7.11 14.78 -3.65
C ASP A 388 -8.59 15.18 -3.48
N GLU A 389 -9.40 14.20 -3.10
CA GLU A 389 -10.84 14.36 -2.88
C GLU A 389 -11.24 14.32 -1.40
N GLY A 390 -10.33 13.87 -0.53
CA GLY A 390 -10.56 13.80 0.91
C GLY A 390 -10.09 15.05 1.64
N ASP A 391 -10.73 15.34 2.77
CA ASP A 391 -10.33 16.44 3.68
C ASP A 391 -9.24 15.97 4.67
N ASP A 392 -9.10 14.65 4.86
CA ASP A 392 -8.20 14.02 5.85
C ASP A 392 -6.70 14.15 5.51
N SER A 393 -6.33 14.65 4.34
CA SER A 393 -4.92 14.76 3.93
C SER A 393 -4.19 15.96 4.54
N ARG A 394 -4.92 16.92 5.14
CA ARG A 394 -4.37 18.18 5.65
C ARG A 394 -4.36 18.18 7.17
N ALA A 395 -3.26 17.70 7.75
CA ALA A 395 -3.01 17.83 9.19
C ALA A 395 -1.60 18.34 9.43
N ILE A 396 -1.44 19.17 10.46
CA ILE A 396 -0.14 19.70 10.89
C ILE A 396 0.80 18.53 11.20
N GLY A 397 2.05 18.64 10.77
CA GLY A 397 3.09 17.61 10.91
C GLY A 397 3.07 16.53 9.82
N LYS A 398 2.06 16.49 8.94
CA LYS A 398 2.08 15.56 7.79
C LYS A 398 3.12 15.99 6.77
N THR A 399 3.79 14.99 6.21
CA THR A 399 4.77 15.17 5.13
C THR A 399 4.09 15.67 3.87
N VAL A 400 4.71 16.65 3.23
CA VAL A 400 4.31 17.16 1.93
C VAL A 400 5.49 17.19 0.97
N VAL A 401 5.19 17.09 -0.31
CA VAL A 401 6.18 17.18 -1.39
C VAL A 401 5.70 18.24 -2.36
N THR A 402 6.56 19.17 -2.75
CA THR A 402 6.29 20.11 -3.82
C THR A 402 7.23 19.88 -4.99
N MET A 403 6.74 20.17 -6.19
CA MET A 403 7.51 19.94 -7.41
C MET A 403 7.32 21.11 -8.38
N GLY A 404 8.38 21.84 -8.69
CA GLY A 404 8.27 22.99 -9.59
C GLY A 404 9.60 23.56 -10.05
N TYR A 405 9.59 24.80 -10.53
CA TYR A 405 10.75 25.46 -11.12
C TYR A 405 11.19 26.69 -10.32
N PRO A 406 11.66 26.52 -9.07
CA PRO A 406 12.22 27.63 -8.31
C PRO A 406 13.46 28.20 -9.00
N ASN A 407 13.55 29.53 -9.02
CA ASN A 407 14.48 30.36 -9.80
C ASN A 407 14.46 30.10 -11.32
N GLY A 408 13.40 29.47 -11.84
CA GLY A 408 13.18 29.17 -13.26
C GLY A 408 14.43 28.74 -14.04
N PRO A 409 14.80 29.46 -15.12
CA PRO A 409 15.92 29.07 -15.97
C PRO A 409 17.28 29.23 -15.30
N ASP A 410 17.43 30.11 -14.32
CA ASP A 410 18.72 30.35 -13.64
C ASP A 410 19.13 29.12 -12.83
N ARG A 411 18.18 28.46 -12.17
CA ARG A 411 18.43 27.16 -11.53
C ARG A 411 18.80 26.09 -12.55
N LEU A 412 18.08 26.05 -13.67
CA LEU A 412 18.34 25.04 -14.70
C LEU A 412 19.74 25.21 -15.29
N LEU A 413 20.19 26.46 -15.50
CA LEU A 413 21.57 26.77 -15.88
C LEU A 413 22.58 26.34 -14.82
N ALA A 414 22.30 26.57 -13.54
CA ALA A 414 23.18 26.17 -12.44
C ALA A 414 23.32 24.64 -12.26
N MET A 415 22.46 23.84 -12.91
CA MET A 415 22.57 22.38 -12.94
C MET A 415 23.41 21.84 -14.09
N VAL A 416 23.86 22.71 -14.99
CA VAL A 416 24.73 22.36 -16.11
C VAL A 416 26.16 22.74 -15.76
N ASP A 417 27.15 22.03 -16.32
CA ASP A 417 28.57 22.30 -16.09
C ASP A 417 28.93 23.77 -16.35
N ASP A 418 29.80 24.34 -15.51
CA ASP A 418 30.17 25.77 -15.54
C ASP A 418 30.59 26.27 -16.92
N ALA A 419 31.33 25.45 -17.68
CA ALA A 419 31.79 25.80 -19.02
C ALA A 419 30.61 25.90 -20.01
N GLU A 420 29.65 24.98 -19.91
CA GLU A 420 28.45 24.98 -20.73
C GLU A 420 27.51 26.11 -20.29
N ALA A 421 27.26 26.30 -18.99
CA ALA A 421 26.45 27.39 -18.45
C ALA A 421 26.96 28.77 -18.91
N LYS A 422 28.28 29.01 -18.84
CA LYS A 422 28.91 30.24 -19.39
C LYS A 422 28.76 30.36 -20.89
N SER A 423 28.77 29.26 -21.63
CA SER A 423 28.56 29.28 -23.09
C SER A 423 27.11 29.60 -23.47
N ILE A 424 26.14 29.01 -22.75
CA ILE A 424 24.71 29.24 -22.94
C ILE A 424 24.38 30.68 -22.57
N ASN A 425 24.86 31.16 -21.43
CA ASN A 425 24.63 32.53 -20.99
C ASN A 425 25.25 33.56 -21.95
N ARG A 426 26.44 33.29 -22.51
CA ARG A 426 27.02 34.16 -23.55
C ARG A 426 26.21 34.18 -24.85
N LYS A 427 25.60 33.06 -25.24
CA LYS A 427 24.83 32.94 -26.49
C LYS A 427 23.39 33.45 -26.36
N PHE A 428 22.77 33.27 -25.20
CA PHE A 428 21.33 33.46 -25.00
C PHE A 428 20.97 34.35 -23.81
N GLY A 429 21.95 34.92 -23.09
CA GLY A 429 21.72 35.75 -21.90
C GLY A 429 20.93 37.04 -22.18
N SER A 430 20.84 37.47 -23.44
CA SER A 430 20.00 38.59 -23.88
C SER A 430 18.52 38.25 -24.04
N SER A 431 18.15 36.96 -24.08
CA SER A 431 16.76 36.51 -24.22
C SER A 431 16.49 35.25 -23.40
N ARG A 432 15.75 35.43 -22.30
CA ARG A 432 15.30 34.33 -21.43
C ARG A 432 14.51 33.27 -22.19
N GLN A 433 13.70 33.67 -23.16
CA GLN A 433 12.91 32.74 -23.97
C GLN A 433 13.80 31.86 -24.87
N ALA A 434 14.87 32.42 -25.43
CA ALA A 434 15.82 31.65 -26.23
C ALA A 434 16.61 30.67 -25.36
N LEU A 435 17.03 31.11 -24.16
CA LEU A 435 17.67 30.27 -23.16
C LEU A 435 16.80 29.06 -22.77
N ILE A 436 15.53 29.30 -22.43
CA ILE A 436 14.60 28.22 -22.04
C ILE A 436 14.34 27.26 -23.21
N SER A 437 14.22 27.80 -24.43
CA SER A 437 14.03 26.98 -25.62
C SER A 437 15.23 26.06 -25.88
N TYR A 438 16.46 26.54 -25.64
CA TYR A 438 17.67 25.71 -25.72
C TYR A 438 17.69 24.64 -24.61
N LEU A 439 17.33 24.99 -23.38
CA LEU A 439 17.24 24.04 -22.26
C LEU A 439 16.17 22.96 -22.51
N ALA A 440 15.07 23.30 -23.18
CA ALA A 440 14.05 22.35 -23.61
C ALA A 440 14.58 21.40 -24.69
N GLN A 441 15.28 21.91 -25.70
CA GLN A 441 15.88 21.10 -26.76
C GLN A 441 16.95 20.13 -26.24
N SER A 442 17.70 20.52 -25.21
CA SER A 442 18.70 19.67 -24.56
C SER A 442 18.10 18.73 -23.50
N GLY A 443 16.78 18.73 -23.32
CA GLY A 443 16.08 17.87 -22.35
C GLY A 443 16.41 18.20 -20.88
N LYS A 444 16.85 19.44 -20.62
CA LYS A 444 17.30 19.89 -19.29
C LYS A 444 16.21 20.58 -18.47
N ILE A 445 15.00 20.73 -19.01
CA ILE A 445 13.83 21.26 -18.28
C ILE A 445 13.33 20.18 -17.31
N LEU A 446 13.88 20.16 -16.09
CA LEU A 446 13.50 19.22 -15.04
C LEU A 446 13.07 19.97 -13.78
N PRO A 447 11.91 19.62 -13.19
CA PRO A 447 11.45 20.27 -11.97
C PRO A 447 12.35 19.89 -10.78
N LEU A 448 12.40 20.77 -9.79
CA LEU A 448 12.92 20.48 -8.47
C LEU A 448 11.81 19.84 -7.64
N THR A 449 12.10 18.67 -7.09
CA THR A 449 11.25 18.03 -6.08
C THR A 449 11.84 18.33 -4.71
N THR A 450 11.06 18.91 -3.81
CA THR A 450 11.46 19.16 -2.43
C THR A 450 10.42 18.60 -1.48
N GLN A 451 10.90 18.08 -0.35
CA GLN A 451 10.07 17.53 0.71
C GLN A 451 10.08 18.47 1.91
N GLY A 452 8.95 18.51 2.61
CA GLY A 452 8.77 19.25 3.86
C GLY A 452 7.60 18.68 4.65
N SER A 453 7.09 19.47 5.58
CA SER A 453 5.95 19.16 6.45
C SER A 453 5.00 20.34 6.50
N ILE A 454 3.72 20.06 6.76
CA ILE A 454 2.73 21.08 7.06
C ILE A 454 3.06 21.66 8.44
N THR A 455 3.36 22.95 8.50
CA THR A 455 3.72 23.65 9.75
C THR A 455 2.50 24.27 10.42
N ASP A 456 1.51 24.69 9.63
CA ASP A 456 0.27 25.30 10.12
C ASP A 456 -0.86 25.16 9.08
N LEU A 457 -2.10 25.31 9.53
CA LEU A 457 -3.31 25.30 8.70
C LEU A 457 -4.14 26.54 9.03
N ASP A 458 -4.05 27.54 8.16
CA ASP A 458 -5.02 28.63 8.15
C ASP A 458 -6.22 28.14 7.31
N GLY A 459 -7.47 28.35 7.72
CA GLY A 459 -8.65 27.71 7.09
C GLY A 459 -8.82 27.95 5.58
N LYS A 460 -7.99 28.82 4.98
CA LYS A 460 -7.91 29.07 3.53
C LYS A 460 -6.55 28.76 2.90
N ARG A 461 -5.53 28.36 3.68
CA ARG A 461 -4.13 28.21 3.24
C ARG A 461 -3.43 27.09 4.01
N ILE A 462 -2.65 26.30 3.31
CA ILE A 462 -1.76 25.30 3.90
C ILE A 462 -0.39 25.96 4.07
N VAL A 463 0.17 25.96 5.27
CA VAL A 463 1.52 26.47 5.53
C VAL A 463 2.48 25.30 5.60
N HIS A 464 3.62 25.38 4.91
CA HIS A 464 4.62 24.32 4.88
C HIS A 464 6.05 24.85 4.79
N ASP A 465 7.02 24.01 5.16
CA ASP A 465 8.44 24.33 5.13
C ASP A 465 9.19 23.75 3.90
N ALA A 466 8.49 23.04 3.02
CA ALA A 466 9.10 22.47 1.81
C ALA A 466 9.76 23.58 0.97
N LYS A 467 11.05 23.43 0.67
CA LYS A 467 11.88 24.49 0.05
C LYS A 467 11.36 24.88 -1.34
N THR A 468 11.18 26.18 -1.57
CA THR A 468 10.80 26.75 -2.87
C THR A 468 11.41 28.15 -3.02
N ALA A 469 11.26 28.75 -4.19
CA ALA A 469 11.70 30.12 -4.50
C ALA A 469 10.83 30.72 -5.61
N GLU A 470 11.16 31.90 -6.10
CA GLU A 470 10.44 32.56 -7.21
C GLU A 470 10.35 31.64 -8.43
N GLY A 471 9.22 31.62 -9.13
CA GLY A 471 8.96 30.64 -10.20
C GLY A 471 8.48 29.26 -9.71
N GLY A 472 8.61 28.95 -8.41
CA GLY A 472 7.96 27.79 -7.77
C GLY A 472 6.46 27.98 -7.48
N SER A 473 5.93 29.20 -7.68
CA SER A 473 4.50 29.47 -7.62
C SER A 473 3.76 28.70 -8.73
N GLY A 474 2.64 28.09 -8.36
CA GLY A 474 1.79 27.24 -9.19
C GLY A 474 2.19 25.77 -9.16
N ALA A 475 3.21 25.41 -8.37
CA ALA A 475 3.63 24.02 -8.19
C ALA A 475 2.57 23.20 -7.43
N PRO A 476 2.34 21.93 -7.80
CA PRO A 476 1.52 21.02 -7.02
C PRO A 476 2.15 20.75 -5.65
N LEU A 477 1.33 20.82 -4.59
CA LEU A 477 1.67 20.32 -3.27
C LEU A 477 1.02 18.96 -3.07
N PHE A 478 1.81 17.91 -2.96
CA PHE A 478 1.38 16.54 -2.72
C PHE A 478 1.31 16.23 -1.23
N GLY A 479 0.27 15.52 -0.81
CA GLY A 479 0.17 14.93 0.53
C GLY A 479 0.80 13.53 0.62
N GLN A 480 0.71 12.91 1.80
CA GLN A 480 1.22 11.55 2.05
C GLN A 480 0.54 10.47 1.18
N SER A 481 -0.67 10.73 0.69
CA SER A 481 -1.39 9.84 -0.24
C SER A 481 -0.83 9.84 -1.66
N GLY A 482 0.15 10.71 -1.96
CA GLY A 482 0.65 10.91 -3.32
C GLY A 482 -0.29 11.73 -4.21
N LYS A 483 -1.39 12.26 -3.66
CA LYS A 483 -2.34 13.15 -4.35
C LYS A 483 -2.05 14.61 -4.08
N VAL A 484 -2.41 15.48 -5.02
CA VAL A 484 -2.27 16.93 -4.90
C VAL A 484 -3.32 17.47 -3.93
N ILE A 485 -2.86 18.07 -2.83
CA ILE A 485 -3.68 18.65 -1.76
C ILE A 485 -3.76 20.18 -1.84
N GLY A 486 -2.89 20.82 -2.63
CA GLY A 486 -2.89 22.25 -2.84
C GLY A 486 -1.99 22.72 -4.00
N VAL A 487 -2.02 24.03 -4.25
CA VAL A 487 -1.19 24.73 -5.24
C VAL A 487 -0.30 25.72 -4.50
N ASN A 488 1.01 25.49 -4.52
CA ASN A 488 2.01 26.28 -3.83
C ASN A 488 2.13 27.69 -4.42
N PHE A 489 2.24 28.70 -3.56
CA PHE A 489 2.62 30.06 -3.90
C PHE A 489 3.63 30.58 -2.87
N GLY A 490 4.76 31.10 -3.33
CA GLY A 490 5.77 31.67 -2.45
C GLY A 490 5.32 33.01 -1.89
N VAL A 491 5.37 33.20 -0.57
CA VAL A 491 5.27 34.52 0.05
C VAL A 491 6.70 34.98 0.35
N PHE A 492 7.22 35.89 -0.47
CA PHE A 492 8.55 36.46 -0.31
C PHE A 492 8.49 37.58 0.74
N THR A 493 8.51 37.17 2.01
CA THR A 493 8.85 38.09 3.12
C THR A 493 10.21 37.67 3.66
N GLU A 494 10.93 38.58 4.31
CA GLU A 494 12.27 38.34 4.89
C GLU A 494 12.34 37.12 5.83
N ASN A 495 11.18 36.61 6.29
CA ASN A 495 11.03 35.32 6.94
C ASN A 495 10.97 34.15 5.94
N ASN A 496 12.14 33.65 5.55
CA ASN A 496 12.37 32.47 4.68
C ASN A 496 11.85 31.11 5.23
N ALA A 497 10.99 31.08 6.25
CA ALA A 497 10.66 29.86 7.00
C ALA A 497 9.29 29.26 6.70
N SER A 498 8.45 29.88 5.85
CA SER A 498 7.09 29.37 5.61
C SER A 498 6.60 29.70 4.21
N ASN A 499 6.28 28.65 3.46
CA ASN A 499 5.62 28.71 2.16
C ASN A 499 4.13 28.44 2.33
N LEU A 500 3.32 28.94 1.41
CA LEU A 500 1.88 28.80 1.46
C LEU A 500 1.38 28.03 0.24
N ALA A 501 0.29 27.29 0.41
CA ALA A 501 -0.42 26.68 -0.69
C ALA A 501 -1.92 26.94 -0.58
N VAL A 502 -2.55 27.19 -1.72
CA VAL A 502 -4.01 27.28 -1.80
C VAL A 502 -4.57 25.85 -1.81
N PRO A 503 -5.52 25.48 -0.93
CA PRO A 503 -6.13 24.15 -0.92
C PRO A 503 -6.73 23.75 -2.27
N ILE A 504 -6.58 22.49 -2.65
CA ILE A 504 -6.95 22.00 -3.99
C ILE A 504 -8.46 22.06 -4.26
N GLU A 505 -9.29 22.08 -3.23
CA GLU A 505 -10.75 22.24 -3.35
C GLU A 505 -11.17 23.47 -4.14
N TYR A 506 -10.44 24.57 -3.98
CA TYR A 506 -10.71 25.79 -4.74
C TYR A 506 -10.41 25.59 -6.24
N ALA A 507 -9.42 24.77 -6.58
CA ALA A 507 -9.15 24.38 -7.97
C ALA A 507 -10.22 23.43 -8.51
N LYS A 508 -10.68 22.47 -7.70
CA LYS A 508 -11.75 21.52 -8.09
C LYS A 508 -13.01 22.26 -8.55
N ARG A 509 -13.47 23.24 -7.77
CA ARG A 509 -14.63 24.08 -8.15
C ARG A 509 -14.43 24.80 -9.49
N LEU A 510 -13.20 25.29 -9.75
CA LEU A 510 -12.87 25.95 -11.02
C LEU A 510 -12.77 24.97 -12.19
N LEU A 511 -12.33 23.73 -11.93
CA LEU A 511 -12.25 22.66 -12.92
C LEU A 511 -13.66 22.17 -13.32
N ASP A 512 -14.56 22.02 -12.34
CA ASP A 512 -15.95 21.63 -12.58
C ASP A 512 -16.66 22.67 -13.46
N ASP A 513 -16.44 23.97 -13.20
CA ASP A 513 -16.96 25.10 -14.00
C ASP A 513 -16.56 25.01 -15.49
N VAL A 514 -15.38 24.49 -15.80
CA VAL A 514 -14.85 24.41 -17.17
C VAL A 514 -15.12 23.07 -17.85
N GLY A 515 -15.92 22.20 -17.22
CA GLY A 515 -16.29 20.89 -17.76
C GLY A 515 -15.17 19.85 -17.70
N TRP A 516 -14.21 20.02 -16.78
CA TRP A 516 -13.21 19.00 -16.51
C TRP A 516 -13.89 17.75 -15.92
N LYS A 517 -13.43 16.58 -16.33
CA LYS A 517 -13.83 15.29 -15.76
C LYS A 517 -12.59 14.58 -15.27
N THR A 518 -12.63 14.09 -14.03
CA THR A 518 -11.60 13.19 -13.51
C THR A 518 -11.47 12.02 -14.47
N SER A 519 -10.35 11.93 -15.19
CA SER A 519 -10.05 10.74 -15.97
C SER A 519 -9.86 9.61 -14.97
N SER A 520 -10.84 8.72 -14.85
CA SER A 520 -10.85 7.55 -13.98
C SER A 520 -9.88 6.45 -14.45
N LEU A 521 -8.80 6.80 -15.15
CA LEU A 521 -7.81 5.88 -15.70
C LEU A 521 -6.63 5.67 -14.73
N VAL A 522 -6.89 5.51 -13.43
CA VAL A 522 -5.96 4.80 -12.52
C VAL A 522 -6.80 4.04 -11.49
N THR A 523 -7.58 3.06 -11.95
CA THR A 523 -7.96 1.90 -11.14
C THR A 523 -8.11 0.72 -12.09
N LYS A 524 -6.98 0.14 -12.52
CA LYS A 524 -6.99 -1.29 -12.87
C LYS A 524 -7.02 -2.05 -11.55
N GLU A 525 -8.20 -2.12 -10.95
CA GLU A 525 -8.53 -3.27 -10.12
C GLU A 525 -8.55 -4.50 -11.04
N PRO A 526 -7.93 -5.63 -10.65
CA PRO A 526 -8.08 -6.86 -11.41
C PRO A 526 -9.56 -7.27 -11.31
N GLU A 527 -10.24 -7.31 -12.46
CA GLU A 527 -11.59 -7.85 -12.61
C GLU A 527 -11.67 -9.22 -11.93
N ALA A 528 -12.38 -9.27 -10.80
CA ALA A 528 -12.88 -10.52 -10.25
C ALA A 528 -13.81 -11.15 -11.30
N ALA A 529 -13.41 -12.33 -11.77
CA ALA A 529 -14.14 -13.12 -12.74
C ALA A 529 -15.61 -13.29 -12.32
N ALA A 530 -16.51 -12.78 -13.17
CA ALA A 530 -17.93 -12.99 -13.07
C ALA A 530 -18.25 -14.50 -13.22
N SER A 531 -18.91 -15.05 -12.21
CA SER A 531 -19.51 -16.39 -12.24
C SER A 531 -20.65 -16.44 -13.28
N PRO A 532 -20.84 -17.56 -14.01
CA PRO A 532 -21.77 -17.61 -15.13
C PRO A 532 -23.24 -17.75 -14.69
N ALA A 533 -24.09 -17.16 -15.51
CA ALA A 533 -25.53 -17.02 -15.34
C ALA A 533 -26.28 -18.35 -15.16
N LYS A 534 -27.22 -18.35 -14.21
CA LYS A 534 -28.27 -19.37 -14.10
C LYS A 534 -29.23 -19.26 -15.28
N SER A 535 -29.49 -20.42 -15.86
CA SER A 535 -30.47 -20.72 -16.89
C SER A 535 -31.90 -20.32 -16.48
N SER A 536 -32.64 -19.70 -17.40
CA SER A 536 -34.11 -19.75 -17.40
C SER A 536 -34.58 -20.37 -18.72
N VAL A 537 -35.10 -21.59 -18.60
CA VAL A 537 -35.78 -22.32 -19.66
C VAL A 537 -37.22 -21.81 -19.69
N ALA A 538 -37.59 -21.08 -20.73
CA ALA A 538 -38.98 -20.74 -21.00
C ALA A 538 -39.64 -21.87 -21.81
N SER A 539 -40.56 -22.57 -21.17
CA SER A 539 -41.44 -23.57 -21.76
C SER A 539 -42.36 -22.95 -22.82
N LYS A 540 -42.39 -23.58 -24.00
CA LYS A 540 -43.34 -23.31 -25.07
C LYS A 540 -44.59 -24.18 -24.82
N ALA A 541 -45.74 -23.54 -24.59
CA ALA A 541 -47.06 -24.20 -24.56
C ALA A 541 -48.08 -23.35 -25.34
N GLU A 542 -48.65 -23.98 -26.36
CA GLU A 542 -49.97 -23.79 -27.01
C GLU A 542 -50.57 -22.38 -27.16
N LYS A 543 -50.65 -21.91 -28.41
CA LYS A 543 -51.91 -21.92 -29.21
C LYS A 543 -51.66 -21.65 -30.68
#